data_AF-A0A7Y7ZWU4-F1
#
_entry.id   AF-A0A7Y7ZWU4-F1
#
_cell.length_a   1.000
_cell.length_b   1.000
_cell.length_c   1.000
_cell.angle_alpha   90.00
_cell.angle_beta   90.00
_cell.angle_gamma   90.00
#
_symmetry.space_group_name_H-M   'P 1'
#
loop_
_entity.id
_entity.type
_entity.pdbx_description
1 polymer ?
#
loop_
_entity_poly.entity_id
_entity_poly.type
_entity_poly.pdbx_seq_one_letter_code
_entity_poly.pdbx_strand_id
1 'polypeptide(L)'
;MPTENKPADPFGPSGRTFHIHPSVRGAIRDFSKRQLKGMFRVDGRECTADEAKDHLLEALAQGKEVLPFGPPCEGFDFTGGGCPGHDKEAA
;
A
#
# COMPACT_ATOMS: atom_id res chain seq x y z
N MET A 1 25.39 19.58 -23.58
CA MET A 1 24.04 19.04 -23.36
C MET A 1 24.12 18.14 -22.13
N PRO A 2 23.45 18.44 -21.00
CA PRO A 2 23.44 17.52 -19.88
C PRO A 2 22.58 16.31 -20.27
N THR A 3 23.20 15.14 -20.43
CA THR A 3 22.47 13.89 -20.63
C THR A 3 21.74 13.58 -19.34
N GLU A 4 20.42 13.74 -19.35
CA GLU A 4 19.53 13.35 -18.27
C GLU A 4 19.71 11.85 -18.00
N ASN A 5 20.42 11.52 -16.92
CA ASN A 5 20.56 10.16 -16.42
C ASN A 5 19.27 9.81 -15.67
N LYS A 6 18.19 9.53 -16.43
CA LYS A 6 17.01 8.90 -15.87
C LYS A 6 17.40 7.45 -15.58
N PRO A 7 17.39 7.00 -14.31
CA PRO A 7 17.72 5.61 -14.01
C PRO A 7 16.77 4.72 -14.79
N ALA A 8 17.34 3.80 -15.57
CA ALA A 8 16.57 2.79 -16.28
C ALA A 8 15.64 2.10 -15.27
N ASP A 9 14.36 2.03 -15.61
CA ASP A 9 13.35 1.40 -14.78
C ASP A 9 13.87 0.00 -14.38
N PRO A 10 14.11 -0.28 -13.07
CA PRO A 10 14.87 -1.45 -12.64
C PRO A 10 14.21 -2.79 -13.01
N PHE A 11 12.99 -2.74 -13.54
CA PHE A 11 12.18 -3.89 -13.94
C PHE A 11 11.99 -4.02 -15.46
N GLY A 12 12.59 -3.12 -16.28
CA GLY A 12 12.53 -3.18 -17.75
C GLY A 12 11.14 -2.87 -18.35
N PRO A 13 11.03 -2.82 -19.69
CA PRO A 13 9.79 -2.48 -20.42
C PRO A 13 8.69 -3.56 -20.33
N SER A 14 9.02 -4.73 -19.77
CA SER A 14 8.09 -5.84 -19.51
C SER A 14 7.85 -6.06 -18.01
N GLY A 15 8.17 -5.07 -17.17
CA GLY A 15 8.10 -5.20 -15.74
C GLY A 15 6.66 -5.42 -15.25
N ARG A 16 6.47 -6.45 -14.41
CA ARG A 16 5.23 -6.65 -13.66
C ARG A 16 5.29 -5.91 -12.33
N THR A 17 4.17 -5.32 -11.96
CA THR A 17 3.95 -4.73 -10.63
C THR A 17 3.11 -5.67 -9.78
N PHE A 18 3.42 -5.68 -8.49
CA PHE A 18 2.66 -6.43 -7.51
C PHE A 18 2.17 -5.46 -6.44
N HIS A 19 0.89 -5.55 -6.10
CA HIS A 19 0.30 -4.78 -5.03
C HIS A 19 0.52 -5.49 -3.69
N ILE A 20 0.76 -4.70 -2.65
CA ILE A 20 0.91 -5.19 -1.29
C ILE A 20 -0.29 -4.71 -0.49
N HIS A 21 -0.95 -5.62 0.21
CA HIS A 21 -1.97 -5.28 1.19
C HIS A 21 -1.47 -5.64 2.60
N PRO A 22 -1.04 -4.67 3.44
CA PRO A 22 -0.62 -4.96 4.80
C PRO A 22 -1.77 -5.54 5.64
N SER A 23 -1.43 -6.48 6.52
CA SER A 23 -2.34 -6.95 7.57
C SER A 23 -2.72 -5.81 8.49
N VAL A 24 -4.03 -5.65 8.72
CA VAL A 24 -4.56 -4.62 9.62
C VAL A 24 -4.13 -4.89 11.07
N ARG A 25 -4.27 -6.14 11.53
CA ARG A 25 -3.80 -6.55 12.87
C ARG A 25 -2.29 -6.40 13.01
N GLY A 26 -1.54 -6.77 11.97
CA GLY A 26 -0.08 -6.60 11.94
C GLY A 26 0.33 -5.13 12.07
N ALA A 27 -0.30 -4.23 11.31
CA ALA A 27 -0.04 -2.79 11.40
C ALA A 27 -0.32 -2.25 12.81
N ILE A 28 -1.45 -2.62 13.43
CA ILE A 28 -1.79 -2.18 14.79
C ILE A 28 -0.76 -2.64 15.83
N ARG A 29 -0.28 -3.89 15.69
CA ARG A 29 0.64 -4.52 16.66
C ARG A 29 2.08 -4.04 16.48
N ASP A 30 2.55 -3.94 15.25
CA ASP A 30 3.98 -3.91 14.93
C ASP A 30 4.47 -2.55 14.42
N PHE A 31 3.58 -1.68 13.91
CA PHE A 31 4.03 -0.39 13.39
C PHE A 31 4.31 0.61 14.50
N SER A 32 5.49 1.24 14.42
CA SER A 32 5.82 2.38 15.26
C SER A 32 4.94 3.60 14.96
N LYS A 33 4.87 4.56 15.90
CA LYS A 33 4.17 5.84 15.69
C LYS A 33 4.61 6.56 14.41
N ARG A 34 5.90 6.47 14.05
CA ARG A 34 6.45 7.07 12.82
C ARG A 34 5.92 6.38 11.56
N GLN A 35 5.71 5.07 11.59
CA GLN A 35 5.17 4.30 10.46
C GLN A 35 3.66 4.49 10.33
N LEU A 36 2.94 4.64 11.45
CA LEU A 36 1.50 4.92 11.45
C LEU A 36 1.19 6.35 10.98
N LYS A 37 2.03 7.32 11.34
CA LYS A 37 1.85 8.72 10.91
C LYS A 37 1.92 8.82 9.38
N GLY A 38 0.88 9.41 8.79
CA GLY A 38 0.80 9.59 7.33
C GLY A 38 0.43 8.34 6.53
N MET A 39 0.12 7.22 7.20
CA MET A 39 -0.36 6.00 6.55
C MET A 39 -1.72 6.21 5.86
N PHE A 40 -2.53 7.12 6.40
CA PHE A 40 -3.81 7.51 5.83
C PHE A 40 -3.85 9.02 5.59
N ARG A 41 -4.68 9.42 4.62
CA ARG A 41 -5.07 10.81 4.44
C ARG A 41 -6.59 10.93 4.54
N VAL A 42 -7.03 11.91 5.32
CA VAL A 42 -8.44 12.28 5.48
C VAL A 42 -8.54 13.76 5.15
N ASP A 43 -9.46 14.10 4.24
CA ASP A 43 -9.69 15.48 3.78
C ASP A 43 -8.41 16.21 3.33
N GLY A 44 -7.51 15.48 2.65
CA GLY A 44 -6.25 16.01 2.12
C GLY A 44 -5.12 16.18 3.15
N ARG A 45 -5.38 15.88 4.44
CA ARG A 45 -4.39 15.92 5.52
C ARG A 45 -3.87 14.52 5.86
N GLU A 46 -2.60 14.43 6.23
CA GLU A 46 -2.02 13.23 6.82
C GLU A 46 -2.55 12.98 8.24
N CYS A 47 -3.02 11.76 8.49
CA CYS A 47 -3.42 11.35 9.83
C CYS A 47 -2.22 11.31 10.78
N THR A 48 -2.47 11.68 12.03
CA THR A 48 -1.60 11.37 13.16
C THR A 48 -1.54 9.86 13.40
N ALA A 49 -0.59 9.41 14.22
CA ALA A 49 -0.44 7.99 14.53
C ALA A 49 -1.68 7.41 15.24
N ASP A 50 -2.33 8.20 16.10
CA ASP A 50 -3.52 7.76 16.84
C ASP A 50 -4.73 7.69 15.91
N GLU A 51 -4.98 8.71 15.09
CA GLU A 51 -6.02 8.69 14.04
C GLU A 51 -5.82 7.51 13.07
N ALA A 52 -4.59 7.23 12.66
CA ALA A 52 -4.28 6.08 11.81
C ALA A 52 -4.61 4.74 12.51
N LYS A 53 -4.37 4.64 13.81
CA LYS A 53 -4.71 3.44 14.60
C LYS A 53 -6.22 3.27 14.70
N ASP A 54 -6.97 4.35 14.88
CA ASP A 54 -8.43 4.33 14.91
C ASP A 54 -9.00 3.85 13.58
N HIS A 55 -8.47 4.31 12.44
CA HIS A 55 -8.86 3.80 11.12
C HIS A 55 -8.59 2.31 10.93
N LEU A 56 -7.46 1.80 11.45
CA LEU A 56 -7.16 0.36 11.40
C LEU A 56 -8.15 -0.43 12.27
N LEU A 57 -8.52 0.08 13.44
CA LEU A 57 -9.53 -0.56 14.30
C LEU A 57 -10.92 -0.55 13.65
N GLU A 58 -11.30 0.53 13.01
CA GLU A 58 -12.54 0.62 12.23
C GLU A 58 -12.54 -0.39 11.06
N ALA A 59 -11.42 -0.53 10.35
CA ALA A 59 -11.28 -1.52 9.28
C ALA A 59 -11.47 -2.95 9.81
N LEU A 60 -10.94 -3.28 10.98
CA LEU A 60 -11.19 -4.58 11.62
C LEU A 60 -12.66 -4.75 12.00
N ALA A 61 -13.31 -3.72 12.52
CA ALA A 61 -14.73 -3.75 12.86
C ALA A 61 -15.60 -4.00 11.62
N GLN A 62 -15.15 -3.55 10.45
CA GLN A 62 -15.76 -3.83 9.15
C GLN A 62 -15.38 -5.20 8.56
N GLY A 63 -14.59 -6.01 9.28
CA GLY A 63 -14.18 -7.35 8.85
C GLY A 63 -13.01 -7.37 7.85
N LYS A 64 -12.26 -6.27 7.70
CA LYS A 64 -11.11 -6.20 6.78
C LYS A 64 -9.85 -6.75 7.44
N GLU A 65 -9.31 -7.84 6.89
CA GLU A 65 -8.07 -8.47 7.37
C GLU A 65 -6.80 -7.75 6.88
N VAL A 66 -6.88 -7.19 5.67
CA VAL A 66 -5.82 -6.44 4.99
C VAL A 66 -6.38 -5.14 4.40
N LEU A 67 -5.53 -4.14 4.18
CA LEU A 67 -5.89 -2.89 3.49
C LEU A 67 -5.01 -2.67 2.27
N PRO A 68 -5.54 -2.07 1.17
CA PRO A 68 -4.71 -1.69 0.05
C PRO A 68 -3.62 -0.68 0.38
N PHE A 69 -2.40 -0.92 -0.10
CA PHE A 69 -1.34 0.07 -0.13
C PHE A 69 -1.19 0.61 -1.56
N GLY A 70 -2.02 1.61 -1.87
CA GLY A 70 -2.17 2.16 -3.23
C GLY A 70 -3.55 1.87 -3.82
N PRO A 71 -3.69 1.91 -5.16
CA PRO A 71 -4.93 1.57 -5.84
C PRO A 71 -5.42 0.15 -5.47
N PRO A 72 -6.74 -0.09 -5.42
CA PRO A 72 -7.27 -1.43 -5.24
C PRO A 72 -6.76 -2.40 -6.31
N CYS A 73 -6.28 -3.57 -5.88
CA CYS A 73 -5.76 -4.61 -6.76
C CYS A 73 -6.88 -5.56 -7.19
N GLU A 74 -7.13 -5.65 -8.50
CA GLU A 74 -8.06 -6.63 -9.06
C GLU A 74 -7.51 -8.05 -8.90
N GLY A 75 -8.32 -8.93 -8.32
CA GLY A 75 -7.95 -10.33 -8.09
C GLY A 75 -7.01 -10.57 -6.91
N PHE A 76 -6.81 -9.59 -6.02
CA PHE A 76 -6.02 -9.81 -4.81
C PHE A 76 -6.67 -10.85 -3.88
N ASP A 77 -5.92 -11.89 -3.51
CA ASP A 77 -6.34 -12.91 -2.55
C ASP A 77 -5.49 -12.87 -1.28
N PHE A 78 -6.08 -12.44 -0.17
CA PHE A 78 -5.36 -12.38 1.11
C PHE A 78 -5.20 -13.74 1.81
N THR A 79 -5.84 -14.81 1.32
CA THR A 79 -5.81 -16.14 1.94
C THR A 79 -4.58 -16.97 1.53
N GLY A 80 -3.82 -16.50 0.54
CA GLY A 80 -2.55 -17.11 0.13
C GLY A 80 -2.10 -16.77 -1.28
N GLY A 81 -3.03 -16.39 -2.18
CA GLY A 81 -2.71 -16.08 -3.59
C GLY A 81 -2.00 -14.74 -3.81
N GLY A 82 -2.24 -13.75 -2.96
CA GLY A 82 -1.68 -12.40 -3.09
C GLY A 82 -2.16 -11.67 -4.34
N CYS A 83 -1.35 -10.73 -4.82
CA CYS A 83 -1.57 -10.02 -6.07
C CYS A 83 -1.20 -10.94 -7.27
N PRO A 84 -2.07 -11.10 -8.28
CA PRO A 84 -1.77 -11.92 -9.47
C PRO A 84 -0.62 -11.36 -10.33
N GLY A 85 -0.32 -10.07 -10.14
CA GLY A 85 0.68 -9.33 -10.90
C GLY A 85 0.04 -8.62 -12.07
N HIS A 86 0.41 -7.35 -12.27
CA HIS A 86 -0.15 -6.51 -13.33
C HIS A 86 0.99 -5.99 -14.20
N ASP A 87 0.80 -6.03 -15.51
CA ASP A 87 1.73 -5.38 -16.42
C ASP A 87 1.72 -3.88 -16.13
N LYS A 88 2.90 -3.23 -16.17
CA LYS A 88 2.95 -1.78 -16.07
C LYS A 88 2.15 -1.19 -17.24
N GLU A 89 1.15 -0.37 -16.95
CA GLU A 89 0.61 0.52 -17.97
C GLU A 89 1.78 1.33 -18.53
N ALA A 90 1.96 1.27 -19.85
CA ALA A 90 2.94 2.08 -20.53
C ALA A 90 2.59 3.55 -20.26
N ALA A 91 3.45 4.24 -19.52
CA ALA A 91 3.33 5.67 -19.26
C ALA A 91 3.43 6.48 -20.56
#